data_AF-A0A2W4JSM0-F1
#
_entry.id   AF-A0A2W4JSM0-F1
#
_cell.length_a   1.000
_cell.length_b   1.000
_cell.length_c   1.000
_cell.angle_alpha   90.00
_cell.angle_beta   90.00
_cell.angle_gamma   90.00
#
_symmetry.space_group_name_H-M   'P 1'
#
loop_
_entity.id
_entity.type
_entity.pdbx_description
1 polymer ?
#
loop_
_entity_poly.entity_id
_entity_poly.type
_entity_poly.pdbx_seq_one_letter_code
_entity_poly.pdbx_strand_id
1 'polypeptide(L)'
;MDKPSLSARLRYRFDNLMARGNAAVIGLLGLVSLAWVILAGLVAYVFDIFPEDEEYSYLEATWRQLTFTLDPGTFSGDIGPGWRFLSLLTTLFGVLVVASLIGVVSAAFDDQIAALRKGKSAVIESGHTVILGWNAKVFTIVSELVIANESERKPAIVILADRDRVDMEEELRERVPDTKNTRVICRSGNPLDQDELLRANPYAAKSIIVLSTEGEDADAATIKTTLALTNNPHRPEGEISIVGEIHDPGNLTVAQLVGKDEAQWILPLETIAKLTVQTCRQAGLSRVYSDLIQFEGDELYFTEQPTLVGKTYLECQMHFPECSVVGFVTADGPVLNPLPDTVYREGEQLIVIAEDDSTVAIGAPGTPDASVVSGVPAQDGAPEATLILGSNDQLPLILSELNEYAAPGSTVTIVSDRVLPELDAYENLAVTVKRGDTSSREVLDSLHPEEFDHILVLAYRDHLDAEAADSRTLITLLHLREIAARSDASLNIVTEMIDDRNRRLAEITRADDFIVSDNIISRLMAQVSENPQLNQVYSDLFAAEGSEVYLHPAQWYVELGRPVDFYTVAAGAARRNETAIGYREATPPGKSGSEAVIHLNPAKRERREYREGDLVIVLAED
;
A
#
# COMPACT_ATOMS: atom_id res chain seq x y z
N MET A 1 7.18 53.11 -34.87
CA MET A 1 7.21 52.67 -33.46
C MET A 1 7.71 53.83 -32.64
N ASP A 2 6.82 54.51 -31.93
CA ASP A 2 7.18 55.65 -31.09
C ASP A 2 8.07 55.20 -29.94
N LYS A 3 9.14 55.96 -29.68
CA LYS A 3 10.05 55.68 -28.58
C LYS A 3 9.24 55.75 -27.28
N PRO A 4 9.28 54.70 -26.42
CA PRO A 4 8.50 54.70 -25.19
C PRO A 4 8.91 55.90 -24.33
N SER A 5 7.91 56.60 -23.78
CA SER A 5 8.09 57.76 -22.93
C SER A 5 8.97 57.43 -21.72
N LEU A 6 9.64 58.44 -21.16
CA LEU A 6 10.46 58.27 -19.95
C LEU A 6 9.65 57.65 -18.80
N SER A 7 8.37 58.01 -18.66
CA SER A 7 7.47 57.42 -17.65
C SER A 7 7.19 55.94 -17.88
N ALA A 8 6.99 55.51 -19.12
CA ALA A 8 6.76 54.10 -19.45
C ALA A 8 8.02 53.24 -19.17
N ARG A 9 9.21 53.78 -19.45
CA ARG A 9 10.49 53.10 -19.15
C ARG A 9 10.75 52.98 -17.65
N LEU A 10 10.41 54.01 -16.89
CA LEU A 10 10.51 54.02 -15.42
C LEU A 10 9.53 53.03 -14.80
N ARG A 11 8.28 53.02 -15.25
CA ARG A 11 7.26 52.07 -14.78
C ARG A 11 7.64 50.62 -15.11
N TYR A 12 8.09 50.34 -16.33
CA TYR A 12 8.56 49.01 -16.72
C TYR A 12 9.74 48.53 -15.86
N ARG A 13 10.69 49.42 -15.55
CA ARG A 13 11.82 49.10 -14.66
C ARG A 13 11.37 48.88 -13.22
N PHE A 14 10.38 49.64 -12.75
CA PHE A 14 9.79 49.47 -11.43
C PHE A 14 9.05 48.13 -11.33
N ASP A 15 8.19 47.81 -12.31
CA ASP A 15 7.43 46.56 -12.34
C ASP A 15 8.37 45.33 -12.37
N ASN A 16 9.43 45.37 -13.18
CA ASN A 16 10.47 44.32 -13.19
C ASN A 16 11.29 44.24 -11.89
N LEU A 17 11.47 45.35 -11.18
CA LEU A 17 12.16 45.36 -9.88
C LEU A 17 11.26 44.74 -8.81
N MET A 18 9.97 45.08 -8.80
CA MET A 18 8.97 44.49 -7.90
C MET A 18 8.78 42.98 -8.16
N ALA A 19 8.90 42.53 -9.41
CA ALA A 19 8.82 41.12 -9.77
C ALA A 19 10.00 40.26 -9.28
N ARG A 20 11.11 40.85 -8.81
CA ARG A 20 12.29 40.12 -8.29
C ARG A 20 12.17 39.66 -6.83
N GLY A 21 10.98 39.81 -6.24
CA GLY A 21 10.65 39.32 -4.89
C GLY A 21 10.97 40.30 -3.77
N ASN A 22 10.77 39.85 -2.53
CA ASN A 22 10.74 40.70 -1.32
C ASN A 22 12.07 41.44 -1.06
N ALA A 23 13.22 40.87 -1.46
CA ALA A 23 14.53 41.52 -1.35
C ALA A 23 14.63 42.82 -2.16
N ALA A 24 13.98 42.89 -3.34
CA ALA A 24 13.99 44.08 -4.17
C ALA A 24 13.12 45.20 -3.59
N VAL A 25 11.99 44.84 -2.96
CA VAL A 25 11.11 45.78 -2.26
C VAL A 25 11.82 46.39 -1.04
N ILE A 26 12.49 45.55 -0.25
CA ILE A 26 13.31 45.99 0.90
C ILE A 26 14.41 46.96 0.44
N GLY A 27 15.14 46.60 -0.62
CA GLY A 27 16.17 47.47 -1.20
C GLY A 27 15.63 48.81 -1.70
N LEU A 28 14.45 48.82 -2.33
CA LEU A 28 13.80 50.03 -2.80
C LEU A 28 13.34 50.93 -1.64
N LEU A 29 12.71 50.36 -0.61
CA LEU A 29 12.33 51.08 0.61
C LEU A 29 13.56 51.71 1.29
N GLY A 30 14.67 50.96 1.35
CA GLY A 30 15.95 51.47 1.85
C GLY A 30 16.49 52.64 1.03
N LEU A 31 16.44 52.57 -0.31
CA LEU A 31 16.86 53.66 -1.19
C LEU A 31 15.97 54.90 -1.05
N VAL A 32 14.66 54.72 -0.98
CA VAL A 32 13.69 55.81 -0.79
C VAL A 32 13.89 56.47 0.57
N SER A 33 14.14 55.68 1.61
CA SER A 33 14.46 56.18 2.95
C SER A 33 15.76 56.99 2.97
N LEU A 34 16.83 56.46 2.37
CA LEU A 34 18.11 57.17 2.27
C LEU A 34 17.99 58.48 1.49
N ALA A 35 17.26 58.47 0.36
CA ALA A 35 17.00 59.66 -0.43
C ALA A 35 16.21 60.71 0.36
N TRP A 36 15.23 60.29 1.15
CA TRP A 36 14.48 61.17 2.04
C TRP A 36 15.36 61.80 3.12
N VAL A 37 16.17 61.01 3.82
CA VAL A 37 17.08 61.50 4.89
C VAL A 37 18.06 62.53 4.34
N ILE A 38 18.65 62.26 3.17
CA ILE A 38 19.55 63.18 2.47
C ILE A 38 18.82 64.47 2.07
N LEU A 39 17.61 64.36 1.51
CA LEU A 39 16.81 65.53 1.12
C LEU A 39 16.40 66.37 2.32
N ALA A 40 15.92 65.74 3.40
CA ALA A 40 15.53 66.41 4.63
C ALA A 40 16.74 67.11 5.29
N GLY A 41 17.90 66.47 5.32
CA GLY A 41 19.16 67.08 5.78
C GLY A 41 19.59 68.28 4.93
N LEU A 42 19.43 68.19 3.61
CA LEU A 42 19.71 69.29 2.68
C LEU A 42 18.74 70.46 2.88
N VAL A 43 17.45 70.19 3.04
CA VAL A 43 16.44 71.23 3.33
C VAL A 43 16.74 71.91 4.65
N ALA A 44 17.08 71.16 5.70
CA ALA A 44 17.48 71.74 6.98
C ALA A 44 18.68 72.68 6.82
N TYR A 45 19.71 72.25 6.08
CA TYR A 45 20.94 73.02 5.88
C TYR A 45 20.75 74.28 5.01
N VAL A 46 20.00 74.19 3.91
CA VAL A 46 19.83 75.31 2.96
C VAL A 46 18.94 76.41 3.52
N PHE A 47 17.93 76.04 4.31
CA PHE A 47 16.95 76.98 4.87
C PHE A 47 17.27 77.39 6.32
N ASP A 48 18.45 77.00 6.85
CA ASP A 48 18.91 77.32 8.21
C ASP A 48 17.89 76.90 9.28
N ILE A 49 17.26 75.73 9.07
CA ILE A 49 16.24 75.19 9.95
C ILE A 49 16.96 74.34 10.99
N PHE A 50 17.38 74.96 12.08
CA PHE A 50 18.07 74.31 13.20
C PHE A 50 17.38 74.64 14.53
N PRO A 51 17.66 73.88 15.61
CA PRO A 51 17.28 74.26 16.97
C PRO A 51 17.85 75.64 17.35
N GLU A 52 17.12 76.41 18.16
CA GLU A 52 17.61 77.71 18.66
C GLU A 52 18.99 77.56 19.34
N ASP A 53 19.94 78.40 18.93
CA ASP A 53 21.35 78.46 19.39
C ASP A 53 22.31 77.33 18.90
N GLU A 54 21.95 76.53 17.89
CA GLU A 54 22.85 75.52 17.30
C GLU A 54 23.04 75.68 15.77
N GLU A 55 24.29 75.68 15.30
CA GLU A 55 24.63 75.59 13.87
C GLU A 55 25.11 74.17 13.53
N TYR A 56 24.37 73.46 12.67
CA TYR A 56 24.76 72.14 12.21
C TYR A 56 25.44 72.16 10.84
N SER A 57 26.50 71.37 10.70
CA SER A 57 27.00 71.00 9.37
C SER A 57 25.97 70.16 8.62
N TYR A 58 25.99 70.16 7.28
CA TYR A 58 25.10 69.30 6.47
C TYR A 58 25.13 67.82 6.89
N LEU A 59 26.31 67.31 7.25
CA LEU A 59 26.47 65.93 7.69
C LEU A 59 25.75 65.67 9.01
N GLU A 60 25.88 66.59 9.97
CA GLU A 60 25.21 66.51 11.27
C GLU A 60 23.69 66.66 11.12
N ALA A 61 23.23 67.59 10.27
CA ALA A 61 21.81 67.75 9.97
C ALA A 61 21.21 66.47 9.36
N THR A 62 21.92 65.84 8.41
CA THR A 62 21.51 64.56 7.81
C THR A 62 21.51 63.42 8.82
N TRP A 63 22.52 63.37 9.71
CA TRP A 63 22.58 62.40 10.80
C TRP A 63 21.40 62.53 11.76
N ARG A 64 21.00 63.76 12.12
CA ARG A 64 19.82 64.01 12.95
C ARG A 64 18.51 63.57 12.27
N GLN A 65 18.36 63.83 10.97
CA GLN A 65 17.21 63.34 10.20
C GLN A 65 17.18 61.80 10.12
N LEU A 66 18.33 61.13 10.05
CA LEU A 66 18.40 59.67 10.15
C LEU A 66 17.89 59.18 11.51
N THR A 67 18.30 59.83 12.60
CA THR A 67 17.85 59.48 13.95
C THR A 67 16.33 59.65 14.11
N PHE A 68 15.74 60.74 13.61
CA PHE A 68 14.27 60.92 13.61
C PHE A 68 13.51 59.89 12.78
N THR A 69 14.16 59.33 11.76
CA THR A 69 13.59 58.29 10.89
C THR A 69 13.58 56.92 11.60
N LEU A 70 14.60 56.63 12.41
CA LEU A 70 14.77 55.34 13.10
C LEU A 70 14.15 55.30 14.51
N ASP A 71 14.12 56.43 15.21
CA ASP A 71 13.61 56.54 16.57
C ASP A 71 12.67 57.76 16.74
N PRO A 72 11.35 57.56 16.66
CA PRO A 72 10.34 58.60 16.91
C PRO A 72 10.43 59.25 18.31
N GLY A 73 11.09 58.60 19.27
CA GLY A 73 11.27 59.12 20.63
C GLY A 73 12.22 60.32 20.71
N THR A 74 13.00 60.59 19.67
CA THR A 74 13.98 61.69 19.65
C THR A 74 13.38 63.08 19.45
N PHE A 75 12.08 63.19 19.17
CA PHE A 75 11.36 64.46 18.99
C PHE A 75 11.23 65.30 20.28
N SER A 76 11.44 64.73 21.47
CA SER A 76 11.01 65.31 22.76
C SER A 76 11.91 66.42 23.36
N GLY A 77 12.79 67.06 22.58
CA GLY A 77 13.76 68.03 23.11
C GLY A 77 13.92 69.35 22.33
N ASP A 78 13.32 69.49 21.14
CA ASP A 78 13.78 70.52 20.21
C ASP A 78 12.98 71.85 20.28
N ILE A 79 13.70 72.97 20.20
CA ILE A 79 13.17 74.35 20.25
C ILE A 79 13.32 74.98 18.85
N GLY A 80 12.20 75.26 18.18
CA GLY A 80 12.14 75.92 16.86
C GLY A 80 10.97 75.42 15.99
N PRO A 81 10.08 76.30 15.46
CA PRO A 81 8.88 75.87 14.73
C PRO A 81 9.19 75.16 13.41
N GLY A 82 10.23 75.61 12.68
CA GLY A 82 10.65 74.99 11.42
C GLY A 82 11.26 73.60 11.62
N TRP A 83 12.13 73.45 12.62
CA TRP A 83 12.78 72.17 12.92
C TRP A 83 11.76 71.14 13.39
N ARG A 84 10.81 71.52 14.27
CA ARG A 84 9.69 70.66 14.70
C ARG A 84 8.83 70.17 13.55
N PHE A 85 8.55 71.04 12.57
CA PHE A 85 7.74 70.65 11.42
C PHE A 85 8.48 69.64 10.52
N LEU A 86 9.77 69.90 10.24
CA LEU A 86 10.59 69.01 9.43
C LEU A 86 10.85 67.67 10.13
N SER A 87 11.17 67.68 11.43
CA SER A 87 11.37 66.46 12.21
C SER A 87 10.07 65.66 12.34
N LEU A 88 8.92 66.29 12.54
CA LEU A 88 7.61 65.61 12.52
C LEU A 88 7.34 64.91 11.17
N LEU A 89 7.62 65.59 10.05
CA LEU A 89 7.46 65.03 8.71
C LEU A 89 8.38 63.82 8.49
N THR A 90 9.65 63.94 8.90
CA THR A 90 10.64 62.87 8.84
C THR A 90 10.27 61.69 9.74
N THR A 91 9.78 61.94 10.94
CA THR A 91 9.32 60.88 11.85
C THR A 91 8.08 60.17 11.32
N LEU A 92 7.10 60.89 10.77
CA LEU A 92 5.91 60.26 10.15
C LEU A 92 6.31 59.39 8.95
N PHE A 93 7.23 59.88 8.13
CA PHE A 93 7.80 59.12 7.02
C PHE A 93 8.59 57.89 7.52
N GLY A 94 9.42 58.04 8.54
CA GLY A 94 10.17 56.95 9.17
C GLY A 94 9.28 55.86 9.72
N VAL A 95 8.23 56.23 10.47
CA VAL A 95 7.21 55.28 10.97
C VAL A 95 6.53 54.54 9.82
N LEU A 96 6.16 55.22 8.73
CA LEU A 96 5.58 54.58 7.55
C LEU A 96 6.54 53.56 6.92
N VAL A 97 7.81 53.93 6.74
CA VAL A 97 8.85 53.07 6.17
C VAL A 97 9.10 51.86 7.06
N VAL A 98 9.26 52.05 8.36
CA VAL A 98 9.50 50.98 9.34
C VAL A 98 8.28 50.03 9.40
N ALA A 99 7.06 50.56 9.45
CA ALA A 99 5.84 49.74 9.43
C ALA A 99 5.72 48.93 8.12
N SER A 100 6.03 49.55 6.98
CA SER A 100 6.04 48.88 5.67
C SER A 100 7.12 47.80 5.60
N LEU A 101 8.31 48.08 6.15
CA LEU A 101 9.42 47.12 6.20
C LEU A 101 9.04 45.89 7.05
N ILE A 102 8.46 46.11 8.24
CA ILE A 102 7.97 45.03 9.09
C ILE A 102 6.92 44.19 8.34
N GLY A 103 5.97 44.83 7.65
CA GLY A 103 4.96 44.12 6.85
C GLY A 103 5.55 43.25 5.74
N VAL A 104 6.51 43.79 4.96
CA VAL A 104 7.18 43.04 3.88
C VAL A 104 8.03 41.89 4.44
N VAL A 105 8.75 42.12 5.54
CA VAL A 105 9.57 41.09 6.18
C VAL A 105 8.69 39.98 6.77
N SER A 106 7.57 40.32 7.41
CA SER A 106 6.60 39.34 7.91
C SER A 106 6.04 38.49 6.78
N ALA A 107 5.56 39.11 5.70
CA ALA A 107 5.06 38.39 4.53
C ALA A 107 6.14 37.48 3.90
N ALA A 108 7.39 37.96 3.81
CA ALA A 108 8.49 37.14 3.31
C ALA A 108 8.80 35.93 4.20
N PHE A 109 8.72 36.10 5.51
CA PHE A 109 8.91 35.02 6.47
C PHE A 109 7.76 34.00 6.39
N ASP A 110 6.52 34.48 6.29
CA ASP A 110 5.33 33.64 6.10
C ASP A 110 5.40 32.87 4.78
N ASP A 111 5.81 33.51 3.68
CA ASP A 111 6.05 32.86 2.37
C ASP A 111 7.13 31.78 2.47
N GLN A 112 8.21 32.04 3.21
CA GLN A 112 9.29 31.08 3.40
C GLN A 112 8.86 29.89 4.25
N ILE A 113 8.10 30.12 5.33
CA ILE A 113 7.48 29.07 6.13
C ILE A 113 6.49 28.28 5.26
N ALA A 114 5.66 28.94 4.47
CA ALA A 114 4.73 28.29 3.55
C ALA A 114 5.46 27.46 2.50
N ALA A 115 6.60 27.93 1.96
CA ALA A 115 7.43 27.17 1.04
C ALA A 115 8.05 25.93 1.69
N LEU A 116 8.48 26.01 2.95
CA LEU A 116 8.95 24.86 3.72
C LEU A 116 7.82 23.87 4.04
N ARG A 117 6.61 24.38 4.31
CA ARG A 117 5.40 23.56 4.50
C ARG A 117 5.03 22.77 3.25
N LYS A 118 5.28 23.32 2.04
CA LYS A 118 5.03 22.64 0.75
C LYS A 118 5.89 21.38 0.51
N GLY A 119 6.86 21.04 1.39
CA GLY A 119 7.54 19.75 1.31
C GLY A 119 8.38 19.53 0.05
N LYS A 120 8.93 20.60 -0.57
CA LYS A 120 9.70 20.54 -1.83
C LYS A 120 11.20 20.27 -1.66
N SER A 121 11.65 19.98 -0.44
CA SER A 121 13.06 19.69 -0.15
C SER A 121 13.40 18.24 -0.48
N ALA A 122 14.60 18.01 -1.04
CA ALA A 122 15.10 16.68 -1.31
C ALA A 122 15.27 15.87 -0.01
N VAL A 123 14.96 14.59 -0.09
CA VAL A 123 15.20 13.61 0.97
C VAL A 123 16.65 13.16 0.92
N ILE A 124 17.23 12.91 2.10
CA ILE A 124 18.63 12.50 2.28
C ILE A 124 18.76 11.13 2.96
N GLU A 125 17.64 10.44 3.19
CA GLU A 125 17.62 9.07 3.71
C GLU A 125 18.25 8.10 2.70
N SER A 126 18.72 6.96 3.20
CA SER A 126 19.29 5.85 2.43
C SER A 126 18.82 4.52 3.02
N GLY A 127 18.58 3.51 2.19
CA GLY A 127 18.00 2.23 2.61
C GLY A 127 16.53 2.34 3.00
N HIS A 128 15.86 3.44 2.65
CA HIS A 128 14.44 3.67 2.88
C HIS A 128 13.59 3.03 1.78
N THR A 129 12.30 2.81 2.07
CA THR A 129 11.31 2.43 1.04
C THR A 129 10.67 3.71 0.48
N VAL A 130 10.57 3.82 -0.84
CA VAL A 130 9.90 4.95 -1.51
C VAL A 130 8.53 4.51 -1.99
N ILE A 131 7.49 5.28 -1.69
CA ILE A 131 6.15 5.11 -2.25
C ILE A 131 5.87 6.31 -3.18
N LEU A 132 5.57 6.03 -4.43
CA LEU A 132 5.28 7.02 -5.47
C LEU A 132 3.79 7.00 -5.80
N GLY A 133 3.12 8.15 -5.65
CA GLY A 133 1.68 8.27 -5.81
C GLY A 133 0.91 8.23 -4.48
N TRP A 134 -0.40 8.37 -4.57
CA TRP A 134 -1.30 8.35 -3.41
C TRP A 134 -2.67 7.81 -3.78
N ASN A 135 -3.12 6.78 -3.09
CA ASN A 135 -4.48 6.25 -3.12
C ASN A 135 -4.78 5.56 -1.76
N ALA A 136 -5.94 4.93 -1.61
CA ALA A 136 -6.32 4.28 -0.35
C ALA A 136 -5.40 3.13 0.10
N LYS A 137 -4.61 2.54 -0.80
CA LYS A 137 -3.68 1.42 -0.49
C LYS A 137 -2.48 1.86 0.34
N VAL A 138 -2.10 3.14 0.27
CA VAL A 138 -0.93 3.69 0.98
C VAL A 138 -0.97 3.40 2.48
N PHE A 139 -2.15 3.43 3.09
CA PHE A 139 -2.30 3.23 4.54
C PHE A 139 -1.99 1.79 4.94
N THR A 140 -2.48 0.82 4.17
CA THR A 140 -2.21 -0.61 4.40
C THR A 140 -0.74 -0.92 4.14
N ILE A 141 -0.17 -0.45 3.03
CA ILE A 141 1.26 -0.63 2.71
C ILE A 141 2.14 -0.06 3.83
N VAL A 142 1.87 1.18 4.28
CA VAL A 142 2.66 1.79 5.37
C VAL A 142 2.52 0.99 6.67
N SER A 143 1.32 0.47 6.97
CA SER A 143 1.09 -0.32 8.20
C SER A 143 1.87 -1.63 8.18
N GLU A 144 1.85 -2.35 7.05
CA GLU A 144 2.60 -3.59 6.82
C GLU A 144 4.11 -3.35 6.87
N LEU A 145 4.60 -2.32 6.17
CA LEU A 145 6.02 -1.95 6.21
C LEU A 145 6.48 -1.50 7.60
N VAL A 146 5.62 -0.89 8.43
CA VAL A 146 5.96 -0.54 9.82
C VAL A 146 6.24 -1.79 10.64
N ILE A 147 5.51 -2.89 10.40
CA ILE A 147 5.73 -4.17 11.07
C ILE A 147 7.03 -4.80 10.58
N ALA A 148 7.23 -4.90 9.27
CA ALA A 148 8.45 -5.43 8.66
C ALA A 148 9.72 -4.71 9.14
N ASN A 149 9.63 -3.41 9.39
CA ASN A 149 10.75 -2.57 9.81
C ASN A 149 11.03 -2.62 11.33
N GLU A 150 10.30 -3.40 12.14
CA GLU A 150 10.52 -3.43 13.59
C GLU A 150 11.92 -3.93 13.98
N SER A 151 12.47 -4.88 13.21
CA SER A 151 13.83 -5.40 13.37
C SER A 151 14.93 -4.42 12.91
N GLU A 152 14.56 -3.39 12.14
CA GLU A 152 15.48 -2.41 11.56
C GLU A 152 15.86 -1.27 12.53
N ARG A 153 17.10 -0.76 12.42
CA ARG A 153 17.60 0.24 13.38
C ARG A 153 17.06 1.65 13.16
N LYS A 154 16.97 2.09 11.91
CA LYS A 154 16.52 3.45 11.53
C LYS A 154 15.69 3.41 10.24
N PRO A 155 14.60 2.64 10.22
CA PRO A 155 13.78 2.51 9.03
C PRO A 155 13.07 3.82 8.69
N ALA A 156 12.94 4.08 7.40
CA ALA A 156 12.23 5.23 6.89
C ALA A 156 11.39 4.84 5.66
N ILE A 157 10.21 5.45 5.56
CA ILE A 157 9.32 5.34 4.41
C ILE A 157 9.13 6.75 3.87
N VAL A 158 9.37 6.94 2.58
CA VAL A 158 9.27 8.22 1.90
C VAL A 158 8.13 8.18 0.91
N ILE A 159 7.14 9.05 1.07
CA ILE A 159 5.96 9.10 0.21
C ILE A 159 6.04 10.39 -0.63
N LEU A 160 6.02 10.25 -1.96
CA LEU A 160 5.99 11.37 -2.91
C LEU A 160 4.70 11.32 -3.73
N ALA A 161 3.87 12.36 -3.61
CA ALA A 161 2.63 12.47 -4.37
C ALA A 161 2.29 13.91 -4.72
N ASP A 162 1.47 14.10 -5.75
CA ASP A 162 0.92 15.41 -6.15
C ASP A 162 -0.24 15.83 -5.21
N ARG A 163 0.07 15.90 -3.90
CA ARG A 163 -0.83 16.33 -2.83
C ARG A 163 -0.09 17.26 -1.86
N ASP A 164 -0.83 18.04 -1.07
CA ASP A 164 -0.22 18.83 -0.01
C ASP A 164 0.36 17.92 1.08
N ARG A 165 1.55 18.29 1.57
CA ARG A 165 2.27 17.51 2.57
C ARG A 165 1.50 17.42 3.90
N VAL A 166 0.87 18.50 4.33
CA VAL A 166 0.17 18.56 5.62
C VAL A 166 -1.04 17.62 5.59
N ASP A 167 -1.81 17.66 4.51
CA ASP A 167 -2.97 16.79 4.31
C ASP A 167 -2.55 15.30 4.35
N MET A 168 -1.48 14.94 3.64
CA MET A 168 -0.93 13.58 3.67
C MET A 168 -0.51 13.15 5.08
N GLU A 169 0.21 14.01 5.81
CA GLU A 169 0.68 13.73 7.17
C GLU A 169 -0.48 13.63 8.18
N GLU A 170 -1.56 14.39 7.99
CA GLU A 170 -2.77 14.31 8.82
C GLU A 170 -3.54 13.00 8.56
N GLU A 171 -3.82 12.67 7.30
CA GLU A 171 -4.49 11.42 6.93
C GLU A 171 -3.72 10.17 7.41
N LEU A 172 -2.38 10.16 7.27
CA LEU A 172 -1.55 9.07 7.78
C LEU A 172 -1.62 8.94 9.30
N ARG A 173 -1.61 10.06 10.03
CA ARG A 173 -1.71 10.04 11.50
C ARG A 173 -3.06 9.53 11.97
N GLU A 174 -4.13 9.81 11.23
CA GLU A 174 -5.48 9.33 11.55
C GLU A 174 -5.65 7.84 11.26
N ARG A 175 -5.09 7.34 10.15
CA ARG A 175 -5.30 5.96 9.68
C ARG A 175 -4.22 4.98 10.12
N VAL A 176 -2.99 5.45 10.34
CA VAL A 176 -1.83 4.67 10.80
C VAL A 176 -1.26 5.35 12.06
N PRO A 177 -1.93 5.21 13.22
CA PRO A 177 -1.57 5.95 14.43
C PRO A 177 -0.25 5.47 15.06
N ASP A 178 0.12 4.21 14.86
CA ASP A 178 1.35 3.61 15.38
C ASP A 178 2.33 3.31 14.25
N THR A 179 3.45 4.05 14.24
CA THR A 179 4.54 3.85 13.29
C THR A 179 5.76 3.17 13.93
N LYS A 180 5.66 2.69 15.18
CA LYS A 180 6.75 2.07 15.94
C LYS A 180 8.07 2.89 15.86
N ASN A 181 9.15 2.28 15.36
CA ASN A 181 10.46 2.87 15.11
C ASN A 181 10.61 3.50 13.70
N THR A 182 9.60 3.38 12.85
CA THR A 182 9.63 3.79 11.44
C THR A 182 9.31 5.27 11.25
N ARG A 183 10.15 5.97 10.49
CA ARG A 183 9.97 7.38 10.15
C ARG A 183 9.25 7.52 8.82
N VAL A 184 8.00 7.99 8.84
CA VAL A 184 7.23 8.29 7.63
C VAL A 184 7.46 9.74 7.20
N ILE A 185 7.89 9.95 5.95
CA ILE A 185 8.30 11.24 5.40
C ILE A 185 7.48 11.55 4.15
N CYS A 186 6.58 12.54 4.22
CA CYS A 186 5.78 12.96 3.06
C CYS A 186 6.45 14.10 2.29
N ARG A 187 6.37 14.05 0.95
CA ARG A 187 6.86 15.07 0.03
C ARG A 187 5.83 15.36 -1.04
N SER A 188 5.69 16.63 -1.37
CA SER A 188 4.79 17.08 -2.44
C SER A 188 5.57 17.16 -3.76
N GLY A 189 5.07 16.48 -4.78
CA GLY A 189 5.60 16.53 -6.13
C GLY A 189 5.00 15.47 -7.03
N ASN A 190 4.99 15.74 -8.33
CA ASN A 190 4.45 14.82 -9.33
C ASN A 190 5.48 13.71 -9.66
N PRO A 191 5.18 12.42 -9.42
CA PRO A 191 6.09 11.32 -9.76
C PRO A 191 6.41 11.21 -11.26
N LEU A 192 5.57 11.79 -12.13
CA LEU A 192 5.77 11.80 -13.58
C LEU A 192 6.78 12.86 -14.04
N ASP A 193 7.15 13.80 -13.18
CA ASP A 193 8.19 14.79 -13.43
C ASP A 193 9.53 14.29 -12.86
N GLN A 194 10.56 14.22 -13.71
CA GLN A 194 11.84 13.65 -13.35
C GLN A 194 12.56 14.43 -12.24
N ASP A 195 12.48 15.76 -12.22
CA ASP A 195 13.15 16.59 -11.21
C ASP A 195 12.44 16.48 -9.85
N GLU A 196 11.11 16.37 -9.86
CA GLU A 196 10.33 16.19 -8.64
C GLU A 196 10.47 14.77 -8.07
N LEU A 197 10.51 13.75 -8.93
CA LEU A 197 10.75 12.36 -8.59
C LEU A 197 12.07 12.18 -7.81
N LEU A 198 13.14 12.86 -8.24
CA LEU A 198 14.44 12.80 -7.58
C LEU A 198 14.43 13.36 -6.15
N ARG A 199 13.40 14.14 -5.76
CA ARG A 199 13.27 14.63 -4.37
C ARG A 199 13.03 13.49 -3.37
N ALA A 200 12.48 12.36 -3.81
CA ALA A 200 12.28 11.17 -2.96
C ALA A 200 13.58 10.37 -2.74
N ASN A 201 14.68 10.76 -3.40
CA ASN A 201 15.95 10.02 -3.41
C ASN A 201 15.78 8.53 -3.79
N PRO A 202 15.16 8.22 -4.95
CA PRO A 202 14.81 6.84 -5.32
C PRO A 202 16.03 5.92 -5.48
N TYR A 203 17.19 6.45 -5.92
CA TYR A 203 18.37 5.61 -6.16
C TYR A 203 19.14 5.22 -4.88
N ALA A 204 18.79 5.80 -3.73
CA ALA A 204 19.31 5.36 -2.44
C ALA A 204 18.29 4.52 -1.67
N ALA A 205 17.12 4.28 -2.24
CA ALA A 205 16.07 3.46 -1.64
C ALA A 205 16.42 1.98 -1.73
N LYS A 206 15.96 1.18 -0.76
CA LYS A 206 16.04 -0.29 -0.86
C LYS A 206 15.01 -0.85 -1.84
N SER A 207 13.84 -0.20 -1.92
CA SER A 207 12.76 -0.54 -2.83
C SER A 207 11.85 0.66 -3.12
N ILE A 208 11.15 0.58 -4.24
CA ILE A 208 10.25 1.63 -4.75
C ILE A 208 8.90 1.00 -5.08
N ILE A 209 7.85 1.46 -4.43
CA ILE A 209 6.47 1.06 -4.67
C ILE A 209 5.81 2.16 -5.52
N VAL A 210 5.30 1.80 -6.70
CA VAL A 210 4.57 2.71 -7.60
C VAL A 210 3.08 2.42 -7.48
N LEU A 211 2.37 3.34 -6.83
CA LEU A 211 0.92 3.26 -6.70
C LEU A 211 0.25 3.69 -8.00
N SER A 212 -0.71 2.89 -8.44
CA SER A 212 -1.59 3.25 -9.55
C SER A 212 -2.41 4.50 -9.22
N THR A 213 -2.51 5.42 -10.18
CA THR A 213 -3.41 6.57 -10.08
C THR A 213 -4.85 6.15 -10.33
N GLU A 214 -5.81 6.79 -9.68
CA GLU A 214 -7.23 6.55 -9.97
C GLU A 214 -7.61 7.13 -11.35
N GLY A 215 -8.22 6.32 -12.23
CA GLY A 215 -8.74 6.75 -13.54
C GLY A 215 -8.35 5.82 -14.71
N GLU A 216 -8.81 6.17 -15.92
CA GLU A 216 -8.65 5.35 -17.14
C GLU A 216 -7.18 5.16 -17.59
N ASP A 217 -6.26 6.05 -17.20
CA ASP A 217 -4.84 6.03 -17.61
C ASP A 217 -3.90 5.51 -16.50
N ALA A 218 -4.42 4.73 -15.54
CA ALA A 218 -3.67 4.26 -14.37
C ALA A 218 -2.35 3.55 -14.74
N ASP A 219 -2.42 2.56 -15.64
CA ASP A 219 -1.25 1.80 -16.09
C ASP A 219 -0.23 2.68 -16.82
N ALA A 220 -0.70 3.63 -17.63
CA ALA A 220 0.18 4.54 -18.35
C ALA A 220 1.00 5.41 -17.40
N ALA A 221 0.40 5.88 -16.30
CA ALA A 221 1.09 6.63 -15.26
C ALA A 221 2.13 5.77 -14.52
N THR A 222 1.78 4.53 -14.16
CA THR A 222 2.69 3.57 -13.53
C THR A 222 3.88 3.27 -14.44
N ILE A 223 3.64 2.86 -15.69
CA ILE A 223 4.67 2.56 -16.69
C ILE A 223 5.57 3.77 -16.94
N LYS A 224 4.99 4.97 -17.05
CA LYS A 224 5.77 6.20 -17.26
C LYS A 224 6.66 6.55 -16.07
N THR A 225 6.17 6.35 -14.84
CA THR A 225 6.95 6.55 -13.62
C THR A 225 8.12 5.57 -13.57
N THR A 226 7.88 4.29 -13.85
CA THR A 226 8.92 3.27 -13.95
C THR A 226 9.94 3.62 -15.04
N LEU A 227 9.50 4.09 -16.20
CA LEU A 227 10.42 4.55 -17.26
C LEU A 227 11.28 5.74 -16.82
N ALA A 228 10.73 6.68 -16.06
CA ALA A 228 11.46 7.83 -15.53
C ALA A 228 12.55 7.42 -14.52
N LEU A 229 12.34 6.31 -13.80
CA LEU A 229 13.32 5.69 -12.90
C LEU A 229 14.38 4.90 -13.66
N THR A 230 13.96 3.99 -14.55
CA THR A 230 14.88 3.04 -15.21
C THR A 230 15.73 3.71 -16.28
N ASN A 231 15.24 4.77 -16.94
CA ASN A 231 15.89 5.42 -18.09
C ASN A 231 16.43 6.84 -17.80
N ASN A 232 16.75 7.16 -16.54
CA ASN A 232 17.32 8.46 -16.18
C ASN A 232 18.81 8.56 -16.59
N PRO A 233 19.23 9.60 -17.35
CA PRO A 233 20.63 9.77 -17.77
C PRO A 233 21.66 9.93 -16.64
N HIS A 234 21.20 10.34 -15.45
CA HIS A 234 22.03 10.62 -14.28
C HIS A 234 21.91 9.55 -13.19
N ARG A 235 21.32 8.40 -13.52
CA ARG A 235 21.18 7.26 -12.61
C ARG A 235 22.55 6.66 -12.23
N PRO A 236 22.79 6.32 -10.95
CA PRO A 236 23.95 5.54 -10.53
C PRO A 236 23.98 4.12 -11.10
N GLU A 237 25.16 3.51 -11.22
CA GLU A 237 25.27 2.09 -11.55
C GLU A 237 24.69 1.22 -10.42
N GLY A 238 23.87 0.23 -10.77
CA GLY A 238 23.20 -0.67 -9.83
C GLY A 238 21.73 -0.85 -10.18
N GLU A 239 21.17 -2.01 -9.86
CA GLU A 239 19.76 -2.33 -10.05
C GLU A 239 18.88 -1.63 -9.00
N ILE A 240 17.65 -1.32 -9.37
CA ILE A 240 16.63 -0.78 -8.48
C ILE A 240 15.51 -1.82 -8.34
N SER A 241 14.95 -1.96 -7.15
CA SER A 241 13.79 -2.82 -6.91
C SER A 241 12.53 -1.97 -7.00
N ILE A 242 11.70 -2.23 -8.03
CA ILE A 242 10.43 -1.54 -8.26
C ILE A 242 9.30 -2.55 -8.13
N VAL A 243 8.23 -2.17 -7.44
CA VAL A 243 6.97 -2.93 -7.39
C VAL A 243 5.85 -2.01 -7.84
N GLY A 244 5.03 -2.48 -8.79
CA GLY A 244 3.92 -1.70 -9.32
C GLY A 244 2.73 -2.58 -9.69
N GLU A 245 1.59 -1.94 -9.91
CA GLU A 245 0.37 -2.60 -10.36
C GLU A 245 0.12 -2.35 -11.84
N ILE A 246 -0.37 -3.39 -12.53
CA ILE A 246 -0.90 -3.29 -13.90
C ILE A 246 -2.33 -3.84 -13.88
N HIS A 247 -3.30 -3.00 -14.24
CA HIS A 247 -4.73 -3.33 -14.21
C HIS A 247 -5.18 -4.03 -15.49
N ASP A 248 -4.70 -3.59 -16.65
CA ASP A 248 -4.99 -4.22 -17.94
C ASP A 248 -3.87 -5.19 -18.33
N PRO A 249 -4.12 -6.50 -18.41
CA PRO A 249 -3.14 -7.48 -18.85
C PRO A 249 -2.52 -7.16 -20.22
N GLY A 250 -3.25 -6.45 -21.10
CA GLY A 250 -2.74 -5.97 -22.39
C GLY A 250 -1.54 -5.01 -22.29
N ASN A 251 -1.38 -4.33 -21.15
CA ASN A 251 -0.26 -3.42 -20.89
C ASN A 251 0.96 -4.12 -20.26
N LEU A 252 0.82 -5.37 -19.79
CA LEU A 252 1.87 -6.08 -19.05
C LEU A 252 3.16 -6.22 -19.87
N THR A 253 3.06 -6.54 -21.17
CA THR A 253 4.23 -6.67 -22.05
C THR A 253 5.03 -5.35 -22.14
N VAL A 254 4.35 -4.21 -22.19
CA VAL A 254 5.00 -2.89 -22.23
C VAL A 254 5.62 -2.56 -20.87
N ALA A 255 4.92 -2.90 -19.78
CA ALA A 255 5.42 -2.72 -18.43
C ALA A 255 6.70 -3.53 -18.19
N GLN A 256 6.74 -4.80 -18.61
CA GLN A 256 7.93 -5.66 -18.57
C GLN A 256 9.08 -5.11 -19.42
N LEU A 257 8.80 -4.56 -20.61
CA LEU A 257 9.84 -3.94 -21.45
C LEU A 257 10.52 -2.74 -20.77
N VAL A 258 9.73 -1.93 -20.05
CA VAL A 258 10.21 -0.72 -19.35
C VAL A 258 10.92 -1.06 -18.03
N GLY A 259 10.35 -2.00 -17.28
CA GLY A 259 10.83 -2.43 -15.98
C GLY A 259 12.00 -3.42 -16.04
N LYS A 260 12.11 -4.22 -17.11
CA LYS A 260 13.10 -5.30 -17.23
C LYS A 260 13.07 -6.20 -16.00
N ASP A 261 14.22 -6.64 -15.51
CA ASP A 261 14.37 -7.44 -14.29
C ASP A 261 14.30 -6.61 -12.99
N GLU A 262 14.15 -5.27 -13.11
CA GLU A 262 14.12 -4.34 -11.98
C GLU A 262 12.71 -4.10 -11.44
N ALA A 263 11.66 -4.42 -12.21
CA ALA A 263 10.27 -4.19 -11.81
C ALA A 263 9.48 -5.48 -11.69
N GLN A 264 8.85 -5.66 -10.53
CA GLN A 264 7.83 -6.67 -10.27
C GLN A 264 6.45 -6.06 -10.48
N TRP A 265 5.62 -6.76 -11.27
CA TRP A 265 4.27 -6.32 -11.60
C TRP A 265 3.25 -7.24 -10.94
N ILE A 266 2.34 -6.64 -10.19
CA ILE A 266 1.17 -7.32 -9.62
C ILE A 266 -0.03 -7.00 -10.51
N LEU A 267 -0.87 -8.00 -10.80
CA LEU A 267 -2.10 -7.84 -11.57
C LEU A 267 -3.31 -7.92 -10.62
N PRO A 268 -3.83 -6.79 -10.11
CA PRO A 268 -4.84 -6.80 -9.05
C PRO A 268 -6.10 -7.58 -9.42
N LEU A 269 -6.57 -7.38 -10.66
CA LEU A 269 -7.79 -8.02 -11.17
C LEU A 269 -7.66 -9.55 -11.15
N GLU A 270 -6.52 -10.06 -11.62
CA GLU A 270 -6.25 -11.49 -11.69
C GLU A 270 -6.06 -12.11 -10.32
N THR A 271 -5.24 -11.48 -9.49
CA THR A 271 -4.98 -11.95 -8.12
C THR A 271 -6.26 -12.01 -7.30
N ILE A 272 -7.11 -10.97 -7.35
CA ILE A 272 -8.37 -10.93 -6.62
C ILE A 272 -9.33 -12.02 -7.12
N ALA A 273 -9.45 -12.21 -8.45
CA ALA A 273 -10.34 -13.22 -9.01
C ALA A 273 -9.93 -14.64 -8.59
N LYS A 274 -8.64 -14.97 -8.72
CA LYS A 274 -8.07 -16.27 -8.31
C LYS A 274 -8.29 -16.56 -6.83
N LEU A 275 -7.95 -15.60 -5.97
CA LEU A 275 -8.17 -15.73 -4.53
C LEU A 275 -9.66 -15.85 -4.19
N THR A 276 -10.53 -15.10 -4.86
CA THR A 276 -11.99 -15.21 -4.67
C THR A 276 -12.46 -16.62 -4.98
N VAL A 277 -12.03 -17.22 -6.09
CA VAL A 277 -12.42 -18.57 -6.49
C VAL A 277 -11.89 -19.63 -5.53
N GLN A 278 -10.58 -19.62 -5.22
CA GLN A 278 -9.99 -20.60 -4.33
C GLN A 278 -10.62 -20.56 -2.93
N THR A 279 -10.79 -19.36 -2.36
CA THR A 279 -11.38 -19.20 -1.02
C THR A 279 -12.88 -19.48 -0.99
N CYS A 280 -13.56 -19.35 -2.12
CA CYS A 280 -14.96 -19.71 -2.27
C CYS A 280 -15.17 -21.22 -2.15
N ARG A 281 -14.31 -22.02 -2.79
CA ARG A 281 -14.41 -23.49 -2.76
C ARG A 281 -14.13 -24.10 -1.39
N GLN A 282 -13.21 -23.51 -0.62
CA GLN A 282 -12.75 -24.10 0.65
C GLN A 282 -12.90 -23.14 1.83
N ALA A 283 -13.86 -23.43 2.70
CA ALA A 283 -14.09 -22.66 3.91
C ALA A 283 -12.84 -22.64 4.82
N GLY A 284 -12.40 -21.43 5.18
CA GLY A 284 -11.22 -21.20 6.03
C GLY A 284 -9.92 -20.96 5.26
N LEU A 285 -9.87 -21.21 3.95
CA LEU A 285 -8.68 -20.96 3.13
C LEU A 285 -8.28 -19.48 3.10
N SER A 286 -9.26 -18.59 3.20
CA SER A 286 -9.04 -17.15 3.26
C SER A 286 -8.15 -16.68 4.39
N ARG A 287 -8.27 -17.29 5.58
CA ARG A 287 -7.41 -16.98 6.71
C ARG A 287 -5.99 -17.44 6.46
N VAL A 288 -5.82 -18.62 5.86
CA VAL A 288 -4.50 -19.12 5.47
C VAL A 288 -3.80 -18.14 4.53
N TYR A 289 -4.48 -17.67 3.48
CA TYR A 289 -3.91 -16.66 2.59
C TYR A 289 -3.68 -15.31 3.28
N SER A 290 -4.58 -14.89 4.17
CA SER A 290 -4.41 -13.64 4.91
C SER A 290 -3.15 -13.67 5.79
N ASP A 291 -2.89 -14.82 6.43
CA ASP A 291 -1.72 -15.04 7.29
C ASP A 291 -0.44 -15.11 6.45
N LEU A 292 -0.43 -15.83 5.32
CA LEU A 292 0.75 -15.97 4.44
C LEU A 292 1.18 -14.65 3.73
N ILE A 293 0.30 -13.64 3.68
CA ILE A 293 0.51 -12.40 2.92
C ILE A 293 0.76 -11.19 3.85
N GLN A 294 0.44 -11.27 5.15
CA GLN A 294 0.64 -10.18 6.11
C GLN A 294 1.99 -10.30 6.84
N PHE A 295 2.52 -9.20 7.37
CA PHE A 295 3.75 -9.22 8.18
C PHE A 295 3.54 -9.61 9.67
N GLU A 296 2.34 -10.06 10.02
CA GLU A 296 2.01 -10.45 11.40
C GLU A 296 1.88 -11.97 11.49
N GLY A 297 2.71 -12.59 12.34
CA GLY A 297 2.70 -14.03 12.56
C GLY A 297 3.63 -14.75 11.59
N ASP A 298 3.16 -15.86 11.02
CA ASP A 298 3.95 -16.73 10.17
C ASP A 298 4.06 -16.24 8.71
N GLU A 299 5.28 -15.93 8.28
CA GLU A 299 5.61 -15.38 6.97
C GLU A 299 6.52 -16.31 6.14
N LEU A 300 6.65 -16.00 4.84
CA LEU A 300 7.56 -16.69 3.93
C LEU A 300 8.96 -16.08 3.96
N TYR A 301 9.95 -16.90 4.32
CA TYR A 301 11.37 -16.53 4.30
C TYR A 301 12.18 -17.44 3.37
N PHE A 302 13.29 -16.91 2.85
CA PHE A 302 14.29 -17.69 2.12
C PHE A 302 15.54 -17.86 2.97
N THR A 303 16.05 -19.09 3.06
CA THR A 303 17.20 -19.40 3.91
C THR A 303 18.17 -20.35 3.21
N GLU A 304 19.47 -20.04 3.29
CA GLU A 304 20.52 -20.96 2.85
C GLU A 304 20.92 -21.89 3.99
N GLN A 305 20.97 -23.20 3.70
CA GLN A 305 21.32 -24.20 4.71
C GLN A 305 22.45 -25.13 4.23
N PRO A 306 23.73 -24.67 4.26
CA PRO A 306 24.86 -25.44 3.75
C PRO A 306 25.01 -26.85 4.36
N THR A 307 24.53 -27.03 5.60
CA THR A 307 24.57 -28.34 6.30
C THR A 307 23.54 -29.35 5.80
N LEU A 308 22.52 -28.90 5.07
CA LEU A 308 21.47 -29.74 4.51
C LEU A 308 21.70 -30.07 3.03
N VAL A 309 22.71 -29.51 2.39
CA VAL A 309 23.04 -29.78 0.99
C VAL A 309 23.24 -31.29 0.77
N GLY A 310 22.60 -31.82 -0.27
CA GLY A 310 22.59 -33.24 -0.62
C GLY A 310 21.51 -34.07 0.06
N LYS A 311 20.72 -33.48 0.98
CA LYS A 311 19.51 -34.11 1.52
C LYS A 311 18.33 -33.93 0.58
N THR A 312 17.38 -34.85 0.70
CA THR A 312 16.08 -34.75 0.02
C THR A 312 15.18 -33.69 0.66
N TYR A 313 14.18 -33.22 -0.08
CA TYR A 313 13.20 -32.25 0.39
C TYR A 313 12.52 -32.70 1.69
N LEU A 314 12.09 -33.96 1.75
CA LEU A 314 11.50 -34.53 2.96
C LEU A 314 12.49 -34.54 4.12
N GLU A 315 13.75 -34.91 3.89
CA GLU A 315 14.77 -34.85 4.95
C GLU A 315 14.99 -33.41 5.44
N CYS A 316 15.01 -32.42 4.53
CA CYS A 316 15.07 -31.01 4.91
C CYS A 316 13.87 -30.63 5.79
N GLN A 317 12.64 -30.99 5.41
CA GLN A 317 11.44 -30.74 6.25
C GLN A 317 11.59 -31.32 7.67
N MET A 318 12.21 -32.50 7.81
CA MET A 318 12.41 -33.15 9.12
C MET A 318 13.43 -32.41 10.01
N HIS A 319 14.31 -31.57 9.44
CA HIS A 319 15.31 -30.82 10.18
C HIS A 319 14.81 -29.53 10.82
N PHE A 320 13.62 -29.03 10.45
CA PHE A 320 13.06 -27.80 11.03
C PHE A 320 11.99 -28.12 12.08
N PRO A 321 12.25 -27.88 13.38
CA PRO A 321 11.27 -28.13 14.44
C PRO A 321 10.17 -27.05 14.53
N GLU A 322 10.50 -25.79 14.24
CA GLU A 322 9.59 -24.64 14.42
C GLU A 322 9.22 -23.95 13.09
N CYS A 323 9.65 -24.51 11.95
CA CYS A 323 9.40 -23.94 10.64
C CYS A 323 8.88 -25.00 9.67
N SER A 324 8.05 -24.59 8.72
CA SER A 324 7.51 -25.45 7.67
C SER A 324 8.24 -25.17 6.36
N VAL A 325 8.96 -26.15 5.82
CA VAL A 325 9.69 -25.97 4.55
C VAL A 325 8.73 -26.22 3.40
N VAL A 326 8.51 -25.23 2.54
CA VAL A 326 7.46 -25.24 1.51
C VAL A 326 7.99 -25.31 0.09
N GLY A 327 9.30 -25.15 -0.11
CA GLY A 327 9.88 -25.23 -1.44
C GLY A 327 11.36 -24.89 -1.50
N PHE A 328 11.84 -24.66 -2.71
CA PHE A 328 13.21 -24.26 -3.02
C PHE A 328 13.23 -23.00 -3.87
N VAL A 329 14.27 -22.19 -3.72
CA VAL A 329 14.66 -21.20 -4.73
C VAL A 329 15.80 -21.81 -5.53
N THR A 330 15.51 -22.13 -6.78
CA THR A 330 16.46 -22.69 -7.74
C THR A 330 17.05 -21.61 -8.63
N ALA A 331 17.99 -21.97 -9.51
CA ALA A 331 18.51 -21.05 -10.52
C ALA A 331 17.43 -20.56 -11.51
N ASP A 332 16.36 -21.33 -11.68
CA ASP A 332 15.24 -21.01 -12.57
C ASP A 332 14.10 -20.27 -11.86
N GLY A 333 14.22 -20.06 -10.54
CA GLY A 333 13.21 -19.39 -9.71
C GLY A 333 12.73 -20.24 -8.53
N PRO A 334 11.83 -19.68 -7.70
CA PRO A 334 11.12 -20.43 -6.66
C PRO A 334 10.29 -21.57 -7.24
N VAL A 335 10.23 -22.68 -6.51
CA VAL A 335 9.41 -23.86 -6.80
C VAL A 335 8.79 -24.31 -5.47
N LEU A 336 7.46 -24.28 -5.42
CA LEU A 336 6.68 -24.75 -4.28
C LEU A 336 6.41 -26.26 -4.36
N ASN A 337 6.25 -26.89 -3.19
CA ASN A 337 5.92 -28.32 -3.03
C ASN A 337 6.70 -29.27 -3.99
N PRO A 338 8.04 -29.20 -4.02
CA PRO A 338 8.83 -30.11 -4.84
C PRO A 338 8.62 -31.57 -4.40
N LEU A 339 8.86 -32.52 -5.30
CA LEU A 339 8.73 -33.94 -4.97
C LEU A 339 9.58 -34.30 -3.72
N PRO A 340 9.10 -35.20 -2.84
CA PRO A 340 9.75 -35.51 -1.57
C PRO A 340 11.23 -35.94 -1.68
N ASP A 341 11.60 -36.56 -2.79
CA ASP A 341 12.94 -37.08 -3.11
C ASP A 341 13.83 -36.06 -3.86
N THR A 342 13.31 -34.88 -4.18
CA THR A 342 14.08 -33.79 -4.80
C THR A 342 15.22 -33.38 -3.89
N VAL A 343 16.44 -33.31 -4.42
CA VAL A 343 17.66 -33.05 -3.63
C VAL A 343 17.95 -31.56 -3.57
N TYR A 344 18.16 -31.05 -2.36
CA TYR A 344 18.60 -29.67 -2.11
C TYR A 344 20.07 -29.50 -2.48
N ARG A 345 20.38 -28.57 -3.38
CA ARG A 345 21.71 -28.39 -3.98
C ARG A 345 22.45 -27.16 -3.43
N GLU A 346 23.75 -27.14 -3.66
CA GLU A 346 24.59 -25.99 -3.34
C GLU A 346 24.18 -24.78 -4.19
N GLY A 347 23.99 -23.63 -3.52
CA GLY A 347 23.54 -22.39 -4.16
C GLY A 347 22.01 -22.23 -4.25
N GLU A 348 21.23 -23.25 -3.89
CA GLU A 348 19.78 -23.13 -3.74
C GLU A 348 19.42 -22.58 -2.35
N GLN A 349 18.24 -21.99 -2.21
CA GLN A 349 17.69 -21.58 -0.91
C GLN A 349 16.45 -22.42 -0.58
N LEU A 350 16.17 -22.63 0.70
CA LEU A 350 14.90 -23.20 1.15
C LEU A 350 13.87 -22.07 1.31
N ILE A 351 12.64 -22.33 0.87
CA ILE A 351 11.48 -21.50 1.18
C ILE A 351 10.85 -22.07 2.46
N VAL A 352 10.71 -21.26 3.49
CA VAL A 352 10.16 -21.67 4.79
C VAL A 352 9.07 -20.71 5.25
N ILE A 353 8.08 -21.26 5.95
CA ILE A 353 7.14 -20.47 6.76
C ILE A 353 7.70 -20.40 8.19
N ALA A 354 7.83 -19.19 8.73
CA ALA A 354 8.32 -18.93 10.08
C ALA A 354 7.76 -17.62 10.65
N GLU A 355 7.69 -17.49 11.97
CA GLU A 355 7.20 -16.28 12.65
C GLU A 355 8.13 -15.07 12.49
N ASP A 356 9.43 -15.31 12.36
CA ASP A 356 10.46 -14.27 12.25
C ASP A 356 11.75 -14.88 11.68
N ASP A 357 12.57 -14.09 10.97
CA ASP A 357 13.81 -14.57 10.35
C ASP A 357 14.79 -15.20 11.36
N SER A 358 14.78 -14.72 12.60
CA SER A 358 15.60 -15.23 13.71
C SER A 358 15.14 -16.58 14.26
N THR A 359 13.91 -17.00 13.96
CA THR A 359 13.35 -18.30 14.37
C THR A 359 13.74 -19.44 13.43
N VAL A 360 14.26 -19.12 12.24
CA VAL A 360 14.68 -20.09 11.22
C VAL A 360 15.91 -20.86 11.69
N ALA A 361 15.67 -21.98 12.37
CA ALA A 361 16.71 -22.79 12.99
C ALA A 361 16.59 -24.27 12.62
N ILE A 362 17.73 -24.87 12.26
CA ILE A 362 17.85 -26.31 12.05
C ILE A 362 18.06 -27.05 13.38
N GLY A 363 17.45 -28.22 13.50
CA GLY A 363 17.56 -29.13 14.64
C GLY A 363 17.92 -30.55 14.24
N ALA A 364 17.98 -31.43 15.24
CA ALA A 364 18.02 -32.86 15.00
C ALA A 364 16.76 -33.29 14.24
N PRO A 365 16.87 -34.19 13.25
CA PRO A 365 15.74 -34.55 12.41
C PRO A 365 14.66 -35.27 13.23
N GLY A 366 13.41 -34.88 13.02
CA GLY A 366 12.25 -35.57 13.58
C GLY A 366 12.14 -37.01 13.04
N THR A 367 11.57 -37.90 13.85
CA THR A 367 11.33 -39.30 13.47
C THR A 367 9.84 -39.55 13.37
N PRO A 368 9.23 -39.45 12.17
CA PRO A 368 7.79 -39.65 11.99
C PRO A 368 7.38 -41.09 12.31
N ASP A 369 6.20 -41.27 12.91
CA ASP A 369 5.65 -42.60 13.20
C ASP A 369 4.94 -43.16 11.96
N ALA A 370 5.66 -43.95 11.18
CA ALA A 370 5.12 -44.55 9.96
C ALA A 370 3.92 -45.50 10.19
N SER A 371 3.67 -45.96 11.42
CA SER A 371 2.61 -46.91 11.74
C SER A 371 1.21 -46.29 11.81
N VAL A 372 1.14 -44.96 11.98
CA VAL A 372 -0.10 -44.19 12.09
C VAL A 372 -0.39 -43.34 10.84
N VAL A 373 0.47 -43.41 9.82
CA VAL A 373 0.23 -42.73 8.55
C VAL A 373 -0.89 -43.45 7.79
N SER A 374 -1.88 -42.68 7.36
CA SER A 374 -3.08 -43.20 6.69
C SER A 374 -2.79 -43.75 5.29
N GLY A 375 -3.64 -44.67 4.84
CA GLY A 375 -3.69 -45.19 3.48
C GLY A 375 -5.03 -44.93 2.79
N VAL A 376 -5.84 -44.01 3.33
CA VAL A 376 -7.14 -43.64 2.75
C VAL A 376 -6.90 -42.93 1.41
N PRO A 377 -7.46 -43.43 0.29
CA PRO A 377 -7.32 -42.77 -1.01
C PRO A 377 -8.03 -41.41 -1.02
N ALA A 378 -7.50 -40.47 -1.80
CA ALA A 378 -8.21 -39.25 -2.16
C ALA A 378 -9.56 -39.60 -2.82
N GLN A 379 -10.56 -38.75 -2.63
CA GLN A 379 -11.82 -38.82 -3.37
C GLN A 379 -11.90 -37.63 -4.30
N ASP A 380 -12.30 -37.87 -5.55
CA ASP A 380 -12.54 -36.82 -6.53
C ASP A 380 -13.69 -35.90 -6.06
N GLY A 381 -13.59 -34.62 -6.41
CA GLY A 381 -14.61 -33.62 -6.11
C GLY A 381 -15.97 -33.94 -6.74
N ALA A 382 -17.05 -33.61 -6.03
CA ALA A 382 -18.41 -33.69 -6.57
C ALA A 382 -18.75 -32.41 -7.36
N PRO A 383 -19.72 -32.44 -8.29
CA PRO A 383 -20.23 -31.23 -8.92
C PRO A 383 -20.82 -30.26 -7.89
N GLU A 384 -20.48 -28.99 -8.00
CA GLU A 384 -20.86 -27.91 -7.07
C GLU A 384 -21.81 -26.90 -7.74
N ALA A 385 -22.63 -26.24 -6.93
CA ALA A 385 -23.52 -25.17 -7.36
C ALA A 385 -23.12 -23.82 -6.74
N THR A 386 -22.77 -22.86 -7.59
CA THR A 386 -22.32 -21.52 -7.18
C THR A 386 -23.36 -20.46 -7.56
N LEU A 387 -23.70 -19.59 -6.61
CA LEU A 387 -24.52 -18.39 -6.81
C LEU A 387 -23.64 -17.15 -6.84
N ILE A 388 -23.62 -16.41 -7.95
CA ILE A 388 -22.94 -15.12 -8.05
C ILE A 388 -23.98 -14.00 -8.01
N LEU A 389 -23.85 -13.10 -7.04
CA LEU A 389 -24.70 -11.93 -6.85
C LEU A 389 -23.89 -10.68 -7.21
N GLY A 390 -24.28 -10.04 -8.31
CA GLY A 390 -23.59 -8.88 -8.85
C GLY A 390 -22.81 -9.21 -10.11
N SER A 391 -22.21 -8.17 -10.68
CA SER A 391 -21.38 -8.29 -11.87
C SER A 391 -20.46 -7.09 -11.98
N ASN A 392 -19.19 -7.37 -12.23
CA ASN A 392 -18.18 -6.39 -12.59
C ASN A 392 -17.22 -6.97 -13.65
N ASP A 393 -16.19 -6.21 -14.00
CA ASP A 393 -15.20 -6.61 -15.01
C ASP A 393 -14.36 -7.85 -14.62
N GLN A 394 -14.40 -8.32 -13.37
CA GLN A 394 -13.76 -9.57 -12.93
C GLN A 394 -14.55 -10.83 -13.28
N LEU A 395 -15.86 -10.70 -13.55
CA LEU A 395 -16.76 -11.83 -13.70
C LEU A 395 -16.28 -12.85 -14.76
N PRO A 396 -15.81 -12.47 -15.96
CA PRO A 396 -15.32 -13.45 -16.94
C PRO A 396 -14.14 -14.26 -16.43
N LEU A 397 -13.23 -13.60 -15.70
CA LEU A 397 -12.05 -14.26 -15.13
C LEU A 397 -12.45 -15.21 -14.00
N ILE A 398 -13.35 -14.80 -13.10
CA ILE A 398 -13.89 -15.67 -12.05
C ILE A 398 -14.53 -16.93 -12.65
N LEU A 399 -15.28 -16.80 -13.74
CA LEU A 399 -15.90 -17.95 -14.42
C LEU A 399 -14.86 -18.86 -15.09
N SER A 400 -13.83 -18.28 -15.69
CA SER A 400 -12.71 -19.04 -16.27
C SER A 400 -11.98 -19.84 -15.19
N GLU A 401 -11.62 -19.19 -14.08
CA GLU A 401 -10.95 -19.84 -12.95
C GLU A 401 -11.84 -20.93 -12.33
N LEU A 402 -13.13 -20.65 -12.08
CA LEU A 402 -14.07 -21.68 -11.60
C LEU A 402 -14.14 -22.89 -12.53
N ASN A 403 -14.00 -22.70 -13.85
CA ASN A 403 -14.07 -23.80 -14.82
C ASN A 403 -12.88 -24.75 -14.72
N GLU A 404 -11.69 -24.25 -14.43
CA GLU A 404 -10.49 -25.07 -14.24
C GLU A 404 -10.66 -26.02 -13.03
N TYR A 405 -11.28 -25.51 -11.97
CA TYR A 405 -11.47 -26.21 -10.71
C TYR A 405 -12.73 -27.10 -10.63
N ALA A 406 -13.72 -26.85 -11.47
CA ALA A 406 -15.03 -27.45 -11.32
C ALA A 406 -15.07 -28.89 -11.83
N ALA A 407 -15.65 -29.78 -11.03
CA ALA A 407 -16.00 -31.11 -11.51
C ALA A 407 -17.06 -31.03 -12.64
N PRO A 408 -17.00 -31.89 -13.67
CA PRO A 408 -17.95 -31.86 -14.77
C PRO A 408 -19.41 -31.92 -14.31
N GLY A 409 -20.21 -30.94 -14.76
CA GLY A 409 -21.63 -30.82 -14.40
C GLY A 409 -21.93 -29.82 -13.29
N SER A 410 -20.91 -29.11 -12.80
CA SER A 410 -21.08 -27.99 -11.87
C SER A 410 -21.86 -26.84 -12.52
N THR A 411 -22.54 -26.03 -11.71
CA THR A 411 -23.45 -24.99 -12.20
C THR A 411 -23.17 -23.64 -11.56
N VAL A 412 -23.33 -22.57 -12.34
CA VAL A 412 -23.22 -21.19 -11.85
C VAL A 412 -24.50 -20.43 -12.17
N THR A 413 -25.14 -19.85 -11.16
CA THR A 413 -26.25 -18.91 -11.35
C THR A 413 -25.76 -17.50 -11.08
N ILE A 414 -25.84 -16.60 -12.06
CA ILE A 414 -25.44 -15.20 -11.93
C ILE A 414 -26.69 -14.34 -11.85
N VAL A 415 -26.75 -13.45 -10.85
CA VAL A 415 -27.85 -12.51 -10.65
C VAL A 415 -27.31 -11.10 -10.73
N SER A 416 -27.75 -10.36 -11.74
CA SER A 416 -27.37 -8.95 -11.91
C SER A 416 -28.58 -8.12 -12.33
N ASP A 417 -28.62 -6.85 -11.94
CA ASP A 417 -29.64 -5.89 -12.39
C ASP A 417 -29.31 -5.35 -13.79
N ARG A 418 -28.06 -5.55 -14.22
CA ARG A 418 -27.52 -5.19 -15.53
C ARG A 418 -27.68 -6.33 -16.54
N VAL A 419 -27.60 -5.94 -17.81
CA VAL A 419 -27.45 -6.90 -18.92
C VAL A 419 -25.98 -7.24 -19.03
N LEU A 420 -25.65 -8.52 -18.87
CA LEU A 420 -24.30 -9.02 -19.04
C LEU A 420 -23.96 -9.15 -20.54
N PRO A 421 -22.68 -8.99 -20.92
CA PRO A 421 -22.22 -9.37 -22.25
C PRO A 421 -22.42 -10.87 -22.49
N GLU A 422 -22.26 -11.30 -23.74
CA GLU A 422 -22.24 -12.73 -24.08
C GLU A 422 -21.04 -13.37 -23.38
N LEU A 423 -21.31 -14.38 -22.55
CA LEU A 423 -20.30 -15.12 -21.80
C LEU A 423 -19.79 -16.28 -22.64
N ASP A 424 -18.54 -16.68 -22.41
CA ASP A 424 -17.94 -17.82 -23.10
C ASP A 424 -18.63 -19.14 -22.72
N ALA A 425 -18.38 -20.16 -23.54
CA ALA A 425 -18.78 -21.52 -23.23
C ALA A 425 -17.67 -22.20 -22.41
N TYR A 426 -18.06 -22.74 -21.25
CA TYR A 426 -17.17 -23.43 -20.32
C TYR A 426 -17.37 -24.94 -20.43
N GLU A 427 -16.30 -25.73 -20.25
CA GLU A 427 -16.34 -27.19 -20.42
C GLU A 427 -17.00 -27.88 -19.22
N ASN A 428 -16.66 -27.45 -18.01
CA ASN A 428 -17.10 -28.07 -16.77
C ASN A 428 -18.30 -27.36 -16.13
N LEU A 429 -18.57 -26.11 -16.53
CA LEU A 429 -19.57 -25.23 -15.93
C LEU A 429 -20.78 -24.96 -16.83
N ALA A 430 -21.98 -25.11 -16.28
CA ALA A 430 -23.20 -24.58 -16.86
C ALA A 430 -23.58 -23.23 -16.23
N VAL A 431 -23.51 -22.15 -17.01
CA VAL A 431 -23.79 -20.79 -16.54
C VAL A 431 -25.22 -20.37 -16.88
N THR A 432 -25.97 -19.89 -15.88
CA THR A 432 -27.32 -19.34 -16.02
C THR A 432 -27.36 -17.90 -15.52
N VAL A 433 -27.84 -16.97 -16.34
CA VAL A 433 -27.98 -15.56 -15.96
C VAL A 433 -29.43 -15.23 -15.66
N LYS A 434 -29.69 -14.62 -14.49
CA LYS A 434 -30.98 -14.09 -14.07
C LYS A 434 -30.86 -12.59 -13.85
N ARG A 435 -31.90 -11.85 -14.26
CA ARG A 435 -31.97 -10.41 -13.99
C ARG A 435 -32.64 -10.16 -12.65
N GLY A 436 -32.00 -9.42 -11.76
CA GLY A 436 -32.55 -9.10 -10.45
C GLY A 436 -31.70 -8.10 -9.68
N ASP A 437 -32.34 -7.32 -8.80
CA ASP A 437 -31.62 -6.46 -7.86
C ASP A 437 -31.15 -7.30 -6.66
N THR A 438 -29.83 -7.40 -6.50
CA THR A 438 -29.17 -8.15 -5.42
C THR A 438 -29.46 -7.59 -4.03
N SER A 439 -29.83 -6.32 -3.92
CA SER A 439 -30.24 -5.70 -2.65
C SER A 439 -31.70 -5.99 -2.29
N SER A 440 -32.48 -6.60 -3.20
CA SER A 440 -33.89 -6.91 -2.96
C SER A 440 -34.05 -8.25 -2.25
N ARG A 441 -34.65 -8.20 -1.05
CA ARG A 441 -35.00 -9.41 -0.30
C ARG A 441 -35.90 -10.38 -1.08
N GLU A 442 -36.84 -9.88 -1.86
CA GLU A 442 -37.75 -10.73 -2.66
C GLU A 442 -36.98 -11.52 -3.72
N VAL A 443 -35.98 -10.90 -4.36
CA VAL A 443 -35.11 -11.57 -5.33
C VAL A 443 -34.29 -12.65 -4.63
N LEU A 444 -33.65 -12.32 -3.50
CA LEU A 444 -32.83 -13.28 -2.76
C LEU A 444 -33.64 -14.48 -2.24
N ASP A 445 -34.83 -14.25 -1.68
CA ASP A 445 -35.71 -15.34 -1.22
C ASP A 445 -36.15 -16.25 -2.39
N SER A 446 -36.30 -15.73 -3.61
CA SER A 446 -36.68 -16.50 -4.81
C SER A 446 -35.57 -17.40 -5.36
N LEU A 447 -34.32 -17.17 -4.94
CA LEU A 447 -33.17 -17.93 -5.42
C LEU A 447 -32.91 -19.18 -4.59
N HIS A 448 -33.44 -19.25 -3.36
CA HIS A 448 -33.10 -20.28 -2.38
C HIS A 448 -31.58 -20.39 -2.15
N PRO A 449 -30.92 -19.35 -1.60
CA PRO A 449 -29.47 -19.33 -1.41
C PRO A 449 -28.92 -20.52 -0.62
N GLU A 450 -29.75 -21.12 0.24
CA GLU A 450 -29.45 -22.34 1.00
C GLU A 450 -29.24 -23.61 0.17
N GLU A 451 -29.61 -23.61 -1.11
CA GLU A 451 -29.42 -24.74 -2.03
C GLU A 451 -28.06 -24.70 -2.76
N PHE A 452 -27.31 -23.61 -2.64
CA PHE A 452 -26.00 -23.45 -3.26
C PHE A 452 -24.88 -23.84 -2.30
N ASP A 453 -23.86 -24.52 -2.82
CA ASP A 453 -22.65 -24.85 -2.06
C ASP A 453 -21.83 -23.58 -1.76
N HIS A 454 -21.89 -22.63 -2.70
CA HIS A 454 -21.06 -21.43 -2.68
C HIS A 454 -21.84 -20.18 -3.10
N ILE A 455 -21.61 -19.06 -2.41
CA ILE A 455 -22.19 -17.76 -2.76
C ILE A 455 -21.08 -16.72 -2.90
N LEU A 456 -21.00 -16.09 -4.07
CA LEU A 456 -20.12 -14.96 -4.36
C LEU A 456 -20.93 -13.67 -4.42
N VAL A 457 -20.52 -12.63 -3.71
CA VAL A 457 -21.12 -11.29 -3.78
C VAL A 457 -20.09 -10.33 -4.35
N LEU A 458 -20.29 -9.88 -5.59
CA LEU A 458 -19.36 -9.00 -6.30
C LEU A 458 -19.75 -7.53 -6.12
N ALA A 459 -18.74 -6.67 -5.93
CA ALA A 459 -18.96 -5.24 -5.82
C ALA A 459 -19.17 -4.62 -7.21
N TYR A 460 -20.15 -3.72 -7.32
CA TYR A 460 -20.51 -3.04 -8.57
C TYR A 460 -19.51 -1.91 -8.94
N ARG A 461 -18.21 -2.23 -8.99
CA ARG A 461 -17.11 -1.26 -9.00
C ARG A 461 -16.90 -0.51 -10.31
N ASP A 462 -17.37 -1.02 -11.44
CA ASP A 462 -17.13 -0.40 -12.75
C ASP A 462 -18.03 0.83 -13.03
N HIS A 463 -18.99 1.12 -12.14
CA HIS A 463 -20.02 2.14 -12.40
C HIS A 463 -20.58 2.81 -11.15
N LEU A 464 -20.36 2.24 -9.97
CA LEU A 464 -20.58 2.92 -8.70
C LEU A 464 -19.24 3.36 -8.13
N ASP A 465 -19.24 4.47 -7.38
CA ASP A 465 -18.10 4.78 -6.53
C ASP A 465 -17.96 3.72 -5.43
N ALA A 466 -16.76 3.67 -4.82
CA ALA A 466 -16.45 2.63 -3.84
C ALA A 466 -17.45 2.58 -2.68
N GLU A 467 -17.91 3.75 -2.20
CA GLU A 467 -18.86 3.84 -1.09
C GLU A 467 -20.25 3.30 -1.46
N ALA A 468 -20.80 3.64 -2.64
CA ALA A 468 -22.10 3.12 -3.05
C ALA A 468 -22.05 1.63 -3.42
N ALA A 469 -20.95 1.18 -4.05
CA ALA A 469 -20.72 -0.23 -4.35
C ALA A 469 -20.72 -1.07 -3.07
N ASP A 470 -19.90 -0.70 -2.09
CA ASP A 470 -19.79 -1.41 -0.80
C ASP A 470 -21.09 -1.34 0.01
N SER A 471 -21.81 -0.21 -0.04
CA SER A 471 -23.11 -0.09 0.63
C SER A 471 -24.11 -1.11 0.11
N ARG A 472 -24.17 -1.32 -1.21
CA ARG A 472 -25.06 -2.31 -1.83
C ARG A 472 -24.62 -3.73 -1.51
N THR A 473 -23.33 -4.00 -1.55
CA THR A 473 -22.75 -5.27 -1.12
C THR A 473 -23.13 -5.59 0.32
N LEU A 474 -22.98 -4.64 1.24
CA LEU A 474 -23.31 -4.80 2.66
C LEU A 474 -24.80 -5.10 2.87
N ILE A 475 -25.71 -4.42 2.15
CA ILE A 475 -27.15 -4.70 2.22
C ILE A 475 -27.46 -6.13 1.76
N THR A 476 -26.87 -6.56 0.64
CA THR A 476 -27.01 -7.92 0.11
C THR A 476 -26.54 -8.95 1.15
N LEU A 477 -25.37 -8.73 1.74
CA LEU A 477 -24.79 -9.58 2.78
C LEU A 477 -25.69 -9.68 4.03
N LEU A 478 -26.22 -8.57 4.51
CA LEU A 478 -27.15 -8.54 5.64
C LEU A 478 -28.43 -9.35 5.36
N HIS A 479 -28.96 -9.29 4.13
CA HIS A 479 -30.10 -10.12 3.75
C HIS A 479 -29.78 -11.61 3.70
N LEU A 480 -28.64 -12.00 3.11
CA LEU A 480 -28.20 -13.40 3.08
C LEU A 480 -28.05 -13.98 4.49
N ARG A 481 -27.45 -13.21 5.41
CA ARG A 481 -27.31 -13.61 6.82
C ARG A 481 -28.66 -13.77 7.52
N GLU A 482 -29.61 -12.89 7.24
CA GLU A 482 -30.96 -13.01 7.79
C GLU A 482 -31.69 -14.25 7.23
N ILE A 483 -31.49 -14.58 5.95
CA ILE A 483 -32.01 -15.80 5.33
C ILE A 483 -31.41 -17.03 6.02
N ALA A 484 -30.08 -17.11 6.12
CA ALA A 484 -29.35 -18.19 6.79
C ALA A 484 -29.84 -18.40 8.24
N ALA A 485 -30.00 -17.31 8.99
CA ALA A 485 -30.49 -17.37 10.37
C ALA A 485 -31.95 -17.85 10.49
N ARG A 486 -32.79 -17.62 9.47
CA ARG A 486 -34.19 -18.08 9.45
C ARG A 486 -34.33 -19.53 9.01
N SER A 487 -33.44 -20.00 8.13
CA SER A 487 -33.41 -21.38 7.64
C SER A 487 -32.55 -22.33 8.48
N ASP A 488 -31.84 -21.82 9.49
CA ASP A 488 -30.82 -22.57 10.26
C ASP A 488 -29.77 -23.20 9.33
N ALA A 489 -29.48 -22.52 8.22
CA ALA A 489 -28.51 -22.92 7.22
C ALA A 489 -27.17 -22.22 7.45
N SER A 490 -26.07 -22.92 7.14
CA SER A 490 -24.74 -22.32 7.02
C SER A 490 -24.53 -21.98 5.54
N LEU A 491 -24.35 -20.70 5.22
CA LEU A 491 -24.01 -20.27 3.87
C LEU A 491 -22.50 -20.02 3.80
N ASN A 492 -21.86 -20.49 2.73
CA ASN A 492 -20.47 -20.17 2.45
C ASN A 492 -20.44 -18.93 1.53
N ILE A 493 -20.25 -17.75 2.12
CA ILE A 493 -20.33 -16.48 1.41
C ILE A 493 -18.93 -15.87 1.27
N VAL A 494 -18.53 -15.58 0.04
CA VAL A 494 -17.37 -14.73 -0.25
C VAL A 494 -17.86 -13.44 -0.86
N THR A 495 -17.38 -12.33 -0.31
CA THR A 495 -17.83 -10.99 -0.64
C THR A 495 -16.64 -10.15 -1.08
N GLU A 496 -16.76 -9.47 -2.21
CA GLU A 496 -15.80 -8.45 -2.61
C GLU A 496 -16.19 -7.11 -1.95
N MET A 497 -15.23 -6.46 -1.29
CA MET A 497 -15.39 -5.10 -0.78
C MET A 497 -14.19 -4.24 -1.15
N ILE A 498 -14.44 -3.00 -1.53
CA ILE A 498 -13.43 -2.09 -2.06
C ILE A 498 -12.72 -1.35 -0.92
N ASP A 499 -13.48 -0.81 0.04
CA ASP A 499 -12.94 -0.02 1.16
C ASP A 499 -12.80 -0.87 2.45
N ASP A 500 -11.59 -0.86 3.03
CA ASP A 500 -11.29 -1.50 4.31
C ASP A 500 -12.22 -1.04 5.45
N ARG A 501 -12.68 0.21 5.44
CA ARG A 501 -13.60 0.72 6.47
C ARG A 501 -14.92 -0.04 6.44
N ASN A 502 -15.44 -0.32 5.26
CA ASN A 502 -16.68 -1.05 5.08
C ASN A 502 -16.47 -2.55 5.37
N ARG A 503 -15.30 -3.11 5.02
CA ARG A 503 -14.91 -4.46 5.43
C ARG A 503 -15.01 -4.65 6.95
N ARG A 504 -14.45 -3.73 7.74
CA ARG A 504 -14.53 -3.80 9.22
C ARG A 504 -15.96 -3.78 9.74
N LEU A 505 -16.88 -3.04 9.10
CA LEU A 505 -18.29 -3.04 9.47
C LEU A 505 -18.98 -4.38 9.20
N ALA A 506 -18.63 -5.02 8.08
CA ALA A 506 -19.13 -6.34 7.71
C ALA A 506 -18.58 -7.45 8.63
N GLU A 507 -17.31 -7.38 9.04
CA GLU A 507 -16.67 -8.36 9.93
C GLU A 507 -17.27 -8.42 11.34
N ILE A 508 -17.75 -7.29 11.88
CA ILE A 508 -18.32 -7.19 13.24
C ILE A 508 -19.61 -8.03 13.41
N THR A 509 -20.25 -8.43 12.32
CA THR A 509 -21.66 -8.89 12.34
C THR A 509 -21.91 -10.38 12.07
N ARG A 510 -20.87 -11.19 11.76
CA ARG A 510 -20.73 -12.67 11.91
C ARG A 510 -19.48 -13.11 11.11
N ALA A 511 -18.83 -14.18 11.54
CA ALA A 511 -17.53 -14.59 11.00
C ALA A 511 -17.62 -15.27 9.61
N ASP A 512 -18.79 -15.73 9.19
CA ASP A 512 -19.06 -16.71 8.11
C ASP A 512 -18.69 -16.25 6.70
N ASP A 513 -18.27 -14.99 6.56
CA ASP A 513 -18.05 -14.36 5.27
C ASP A 513 -16.56 -14.06 5.09
N PHE A 514 -16.01 -14.48 3.96
CA PHE A 514 -14.70 -13.96 3.56
C PHE A 514 -14.90 -12.66 2.79
N ILE A 515 -14.09 -11.65 3.11
CA ILE A 515 -14.11 -10.38 2.40
C ILE A 515 -12.79 -10.21 1.66
N VAL A 516 -12.87 -10.30 0.34
CA VAL A 516 -11.76 -10.00 -0.56
C VAL A 516 -11.71 -8.49 -0.78
N SER A 517 -10.56 -7.88 -0.56
CA SER A 517 -10.40 -6.43 -0.71
C SER A 517 -9.05 -6.04 -1.30
N ASP A 518 -8.97 -4.81 -1.79
CA ASP A 518 -7.73 -4.18 -2.28
C ASP A 518 -6.58 -4.17 -1.24
N ASN A 519 -6.86 -4.48 0.03
CA ASN A 519 -5.83 -4.68 1.04
C ASN A 519 -4.91 -5.86 0.72
N ILE A 520 -5.40 -6.93 0.10
CA ILE A 520 -4.57 -8.09 -0.24
C ILE A 520 -3.46 -7.64 -1.19
N ILE A 521 -3.82 -6.86 -2.21
CA ILE A 521 -2.86 -6.29 -3.16
C ILE A 521 -1.87 -5.38 -2.45
N SER A 522 -2.36 -4.55 -1.51
CA SER A 522 -1.51 -3.68 -0.70
C SER A 522 -0.48 -4.48 0.12
N ARG A 523 -0.89 -5.59 0.74
CA ARG A 523 0.00 -6.47 1.51
C ARG A 523 1.01 -7.18 0.62
N LEU A 524 0.57 -7.69 -0.54
CA LEU A 524 1.46 -8.28 -1.55
C LEU A 524 2.50 -7.27 -2.03
N MET A 525 2.10 -6.03 -2.33
CA MET A 525 3.05 -4.98 -2.72
C MET A 525 4.10 -4.72 -1.63
N ALA A 526 3.70 -4.70 -0.36
CA ALA A 526 4.62 -4.51 0.75
C ALA A 526 5.60 -5.69 0.87
N GLN A 527 5.10 -6.93 0.85
CA GLN A 527 5.91 -8.16 0.87
C GLN A 527 6.91 -8.22 -0.30
N VAL A 528 6.44 -8.02 -1.54
CA VAL A 528 7.29 -8.02 -2.74
C VAL A 528 8.30 -6.86 -2.71
N SER A 529 7.98 -5.73 -2.07
CA SER A 529 8.92 -4.62 -1.94
C SER A 529 10.08 -4.91 -0.98
N GLU A 530 9.89 -5.82 -0.01
CA GLU A 530 10.96 -6.30 0.86
C GLU A 530 11.73 -7.45 0.20
N ASN A 531 11.03 -8.31 -0.56
CA ASN A 531 11.65 -9.39 -1.29
C ASN A 531 10.99 -9.65 -2.67
N PRO A 532 11.63 -9.21 -3.78
CA PRO A 532 11.07 -9.35 -5.12
C PRO A 532 10.76 -10.78 -5.56
N GLN A 533 11.48 -11.79 -5.02
CA GLN A 533 11.26 -13.19 -5.38
C GLN A 533 9.93 -13.73 -4.88
N LEU A 534 9.33 -13.09 -3.86
CA LEU A 534 7.99 -13.45 -3.38
C LEU A 534 6.91 -13.24 -4.45
N ASN A 535 7.13 -12.36 -5.43
CA ASN A 535 6.14 -12.15 -6.49
C ASN A 535 5.86 -13.44 -7.27
N GLN A 536 6.92 -14.20 -7.59
CA GLN A 536 6.78 -15.48 -8.28
C GLN A 536 6.19 -16.55 -7.36
N VAL A 537 6.58 -16.58 -6.08
CA VAL A 537 5.98 -17.49 -5.09
C VAL A 537 4.46 -17.30 -4.99
N TYR A 538 4.00 -16.06 -4.86
CA TYR A 538 2.56 -15.76 -4.79
C TYR A 538 1.86 -15.99 -6.14
N SER A 539 2.53 -15.72 -7.26
CA SER A 539 1.98 -16.01 -8.59
C SER A 539 1.71 -17.50 -8.77
N ASP A 540 2.64 -18.35 -8.35
CA ASP A 540 2.49 -19.81 -8.38
C ASP A 540 1.41 -20.28 -7.39
N LEU A 541 1.41 -19.73 -6.16
CA LEU A 541 0.45 -20.10 -5.11
C LEU A 541 -1.01 -19.80 -5.48
N PHE A 542 -1.24 -18.74 -6.27
CA PHE A 542 -2.59 -18.32 -6.67
C PHE A 542 -2.97 -18.81 -8.07
N ALA A 543 -2.07 -19.45 -8.81
CA ALA A 543 -2.39 -19.99 -10.12
C ALA A 543 -3.22 -21.28 -10.00
N ALA A 544 -4.05 -21.55 -11.01
CA ALA A 544 -4.75 -22.83 -11.16
C ALA A 544 -3.84 -24.00 -11.58
N GLU A 545 -2.64 -23.68 -12.07
CA GLU A 545 -1.62 -24.65 -12.44
C GLU A 545 -0.50 -24.63 -11.41
N GLY A 546 -0.07 -25.81 -10.96
CA GLY A 546 1.02 -25.96 -10.00
C GLY A 546 0.50 -26.20 -8.58
N SER A 547 1.27 -25.75 -7.59
CA SER A 547 1.02 -26.08 -6.19
C SER A 547 0.29 -24.97 -5.46
N GLU A 548 -0.91 -25.29 -4.98
CA GLU A 548 -1.82 -24.39 -4.27
C GLU A 548 -2.07 -24.86 -2.84
N VAL A 549 -2.75 -24.04 -2.05
CA VAL A 549 -3.16 -24.40 -0.69
C VAL A 549 -4.50 -25.15 -0.70
N TYR A 550 -4.50 -26.36 -0.14
CA TYR A 550 -5.69 -27.17 0.08
C TYR A 550 -5.91 -27.48 1.56
N LEU A 551 -7.17 -27.61 1.95
CA LEU A 551 -7.61 -28.11 3.25
C LEU A 551 -8.23 -29.49 3.08
N HIS A 552 -7.45 -30.52 3.36
CA HIS A 552 -7.87 -31.90 3.21
C HIS A 552 -8.19 -32.57 4.56
N PRO A 553 -9.13 -33.53 4.62
CA PRO A 553 -9.44 -34.24 5.86
C PRO A 553 -8.21 -34.85 6.52
N ALA A 554 -8.03 -34.66 7.83
CA ALA A 554 -6.84 -35.16 8.55
C ALA A 554 -6.64 -36.69 8.42
N GLN A 555 -7.75 -37.43 8.26
CA GLN A 555 -7.75 -38.87 8.02
C GLN A 555 -7.06 -39.30 6.72
N TRP A 556 -6.78 -38.37 5.80
CA TRP A 556 -6.00 -38.62 4.59
C TRP A 556 -4.51 -38.81 4.86
N TYR A 557 -4.03 -38.29 6.01
CA TYR A 557 -2.61 -38.26 6.36
C TYR A 557 -2.28 -39.13 7.57
N VAL A 558 -3.15 -39.15 8.58
CA VAL A 558 -2.90 -39.83 9.86
C VAL A 558 -4.14 -40.55 10.39
N GLU A 559 -3.95 -41.58 11.21
CA GLU A 559 -5.02 -42.28 11.93
C GLU A 559 -5.63 -41.35 13.00
N LEU A 560 -6.95 -41.16 12.95
CA LEU A 560 -7.67 -40.33 13.91
C LEU A 560 -7.70 -40.95 15.32
N GLY A 561 -7.87 -40.12 16.34
CA GLY A 561 -8.03 -40.57 17.74
C GLY A 561 -6.74 -41.02 18.42
N ARG A 562 -5.57 -40.79 17.79
CA ARG A 562 -4.25 -41.02 18.40
C ARG A 562 -3.43 -39.73 18.43
N PRO A 563 -2.67 -39.48 19.51
CA PRO A 563 -1.72 -38.37 19.54
C PRO A 563 -0.54 -38.61 18.58
N VAL A 564 -0.41 -37.75 17.57
CA VAL A 564 0.68 -37.74 16.59
C VAL A 564 1.35 -36.37 16.55
N ASP A 565 2.63 -36.34 16.20
CA ASP A 565 3.36 -35.08 15.99
C ASP A 565 3.21 -34.60 14.54
N PHE A 566 3.52 -33.33 14.30
CA PHE A 566 3.39 -32.78 12.93
C PHE A 566 4.44 -33.34 11.97
N TYR A 567 5.57 -33.85 12.48
CA TYR A 567 6.51 -34.62 11.64
C TYR A 567 5.83 -35.82 10.97
N THR A 568 4.97 -36.53 11.71
CA THR A 568 4.19 -37.65 11.20
C THR A 568 3.17 -37.19 10.16
N VAL A 569 2.52 -36.04 10.37
CA VAL A 569 1.61 -35.45 9.38
C VAL A 569 2.35 -35.06 8.10
N ALA A 570 3.50 -34.39 8.21
CA ALA A 570 4.35 -34.03 7.07
C ALA A 570 4.83 -35.26 6.29
N ALA A 571 5.21 -36.34 6.98
CA ALA A 571 5.56 -37.60 6.34
C ALA A 571 4.35 -38.27 5.66
N GLY A 572 3.14 -38.09 6.18
CA GLY A 572 1.90 -38.55 5.56
C GLY A 572 1.58 -37.77 4.28
N ALA A 573 1.70 -36.44 4.31
CA ALA A 573 1.53 -35.57 3.15
C ALA A 573 2.57 -35.88 2.07
N ALA A 574 3.83 -36.09 2.45
CA ALA A 574 4.89 -36.44 1.51
C ALA A 574 4.64 -37.76 0.76
N ARG A 575 3.93 -38.73 1.35
CA ARG A 575 3.54 -39.96 0.62
C ARG A 575 2.57 -39.72 -0.52
N ARG A 576 1.93 -38.55 -0.53
CA ARG A 576 0.97 -38.09 -1.53
C ARG A 576 1.55 -37.01 -2.43
N ASN A 577 2.85 -36.72 -2.32
CA ASN A 577 3.53 -35.59 -2.98
C ASN A 577 2.96 -34.23 -2.57
N GLU A 578 2.50 -34.12 -1.32
CA GLU A 578 1.94 -32.91 -0.75
C GLU A 578 2.84 -32.41 0.39
N THR A 579 2.78 -31.11 0.67
CA THR A 579 3.55 -30.49 1.77
C THR A 579 2.62 -29.97 2.84
N ALA A 580 2.61 -30.60 4.02
CA ALA A 580 1.81 -30.11 5.14
C ALA A 580 2.42 -28.84 5.76
N ILE A 581 1.61 -27.78 5.84
CA ILE A 581 2.00 -26.47 6.36
C ILE A 581 1.21 -26.03 7.58
N GLY A 582 0.10 -26.70 7.89
CA GLY A 582 -0.70 -26.41 9.07
C GLY A 582 -1.88 -27.36 9.26
N TYR A 583 -2.79 -26.99 10.14
CA TYR A 583 -4.05 -27.71 10.32
C TYR A 583 -5.17 -26.76 10.75
N ARG A 584 -6.41 -27.21 10.54
CA ARG A 584 -7.64 -26.53 10.97
C ARG A 584 -8.43 -27.46 11.87
N GLU A 585 -8.85 -26.95 13.01
CA GLU A 585 -9.69 -27.69 13.94
C GLU A 585 -11.13 -27.80 13.42
N ALA A 586 -11.77 -28.93 13.71
CA ALA A 586 -13.19 -29.13 13.46
C ALA A 586 -14.01 -28.01 14.09
N THR A 587 -14.88 -27.41 13.29
CA THR A 587 -15.75 -26.33 13.75
C THR A 587 -16.76 -26.86 14.78
N PRO A 588 -16.85 -26.27 15.98
CA PRO A 588 -17.84 -26.70 16.97
C PRO A 588 -19.28 -26.52 16.47
N PRO A 589 -20.24 -27.35 16.91
CA PRO A 589 -21.65 -27.19 16.53
C PRO A 589 -22.19 -25.80 16.90
N GLY A 590 -22.84 -25.13 15.94
CA GLY A 590 -23.37 -23.77 16.12
C GLY A 590 -22.36 -22.64 15.93
N LYS A 591 -21.13 -22.96 15.53
CA LYS A 591 -20.12 -22.02 15.03
C LYS A 591 -19.89 -22.25 13.54
N SER A 592 -19.44 -21.23 12.83
CA SER A 592 -19.19 -21.31 11.38
C SER A 592 -17.78 -21.75 11.03
N GLY A 593 -17.60 -22.25 9.80
CA GLY A 593 -16.32 -22.70 9.24
C GLY A 593 -15.20 -21.66 9.32
N SER A 594 -15.56 -20.38 9.28
CA SER A 594 -14.64 -19.25 9.45
C SER A 594 -14.28 -18.96 10.91
N GLU A 595 -15.04 -19.41 11.90
CA GLU A 595 -14.60 -19.39 13.32
C GLU A 595 -13.68 -20.56 13.65
N ALA A 596 -13.36 -21.41 12.67
CA ALA A 596 -12.42 -22.49 12.86
C ALA A 596 -11.05 -21.93 13.27
N VAL A 597 -10.45 -22.61 14.23
CA VAL A 597 -9.10 -22.30 14.67
C VAL A 597 -8.16 -22.90 13.65
N ILE A 598 -7.40 -22.03 12.99
CA ILE A 598 -6.38 -22.38 12.01
C ILE A 598 -5.04 -22.18 12.68
N HIS A 599 -4.15 -23.15 12.49
CA HIS A 599 -2.78 -23.10 12.98
C HIS A 599 -1.87 -23.34 11.78
N LEU A 600 -1.28 -22.27 11.28
CA LEU A 600 -0.16 -22.35 10.33
C LEU A 600 1.13 -22.62 11.09
N ASN A 601 2.08 -23.24 10.39
CA ASN A 601 3.42 -23.54 10.87
C ASN A 601 3.47 -24.09 12.33
N PRO A 602 2.70 -25.15 12.65
CA PRO A 602 2.67 -25.66 14.02
C PRO A 602 4.04 -26.24 14.43
N ALA A 603 4.41 -26.02 15.70
CA ALA A 603 5.62 -26.61 16.29
C ALA A 603 5.62 -28.13 16.10
N LYS A 604 6.57 -28.65 15.32
CA LYS A 604 6.47 -30.02 14.79
C LYS A 604 6.55 -31.11 15.84
N ARG A 605 7.08 -30.78 17.02
CA ARG A 605 7.23 -31.69 18.17
C ARG A 605 5.97 -31.80 19.01
N GLU A 606 5.05 -30.85 18.89
CA GLU A 606 3.80 -30.90 19.63
C GLU A 606 2.97 -32.09 19.15
N ARG A 607 2.48 -32.89 20.11
CA ARG A 607 1.63 -34.04 19.81
C ARG A 607 0.17 -33.66 19.98
N ARG A 608 -0.61 -33.91 18.95
CA ARG A 608 -2.04 -33.61 18.89
C ARG A 608 -2.83 -34.84 18.47
N GLU A 609 -4.04 -34.96 19.01
CA GLU A 609 -5.02 -35.94 18.58
C GLU A 609 -5.94 -35.31 17.53
N TYR A 610 -5.91 -35.83 16.30
CA TYR A 610 -6.81 -35.40 15.22
C TYR A 610 -8.14 -36.15 15.29
N ARG A 611 -9.24 -35.45 15.01
CA ARG A 611 -10.61 -35.93 15.06
C ARG A 611 -11.30 -35.82 13.70
N GLU A 612 -12.46 -36.46 13.59
CA GLU A 612 -13.32 -36.30 12.42
C GLU A 612 -13.72 -34.83 12.27
N GLY A 613 -13.57 -34.28 11.06
CA GLY A 613 -13.80 -32.86 10.78
C GLY A 613 -12.55 -31.97 10.90
N ASP A 614 -11.46 -32.43 11.50
CA ASP A 614 -10.18 -31.72 11.43
C ASP A 614 -9.62 -31.81 10.01
N LEU A 615 -9.04 -30.72 9.52
CA LEU A 615 -8.38 -30.65 8.21
C LEU A 615 -6.89 -30.40 8.38
N VAL A 616 -6.07 -30.93 7.48
CA VAL A 616 -4.65 -30.59 7.34
C VAL A 616 -4.54 -29.61 6.17
N ILE A 617 -3.76 -28.57 6.38
CA ILE A 617 -3.48 -27.54 5.38
C ILE A 617 -2.21 -27.99 4.66
N VAL A 618 -2.31 -28.18 3.35
CA VAL A 618 -1.22 -28.67 2.52
C VAL A 618 -1.00 -27.79 1.31
N LEU A 619 0.22 -27.80 0.78
CA LEU A 619 0.47 -27.47 -0.62
C LEU A 619 0.35 -28.75 -1.45
N ALA A 620 -0.47 -28.71 -2.51
CA ALA A 620 -0.72 -29.83 -3.39
C ALA A 620 -1.01 -29.35 -4.83
N GLU A 621 -0.86 -30.25 -5.79
CA GLU A 621 -1.36 -30.08 -7.16
C GLU A 621 -2.69 -30.85 -7.27
N ASP A 622 -3.68 -30.32 -8.01
CA ASP A 622 -5.04 -30.89 -8.16
C ASP A 622 -5.07 -32.25 -8.90
#